data_AF-A0A257LQL6-F1
#
_entry.id   AF-A0A257LQL6-F1
#
_cell.length_a   1.000
_cell.length_b   1.000
_cell.length_c   1.000
_cell.angle_alpha   90.00
_cell.angle_beta   90.00
_cell.angle_gamma   90.00
#
_symmetry.space_group_name_H-M   'P 1'
#
loop_
_entity.id
_entity.type
_entity.pdbx_description
1 polymer ?
#
loop_
_entity_poly.entity_id
_entity_poly.type
_entity_poly.pdbx_seq_one_letter_code
_entity_poly.pdbx_strand_id
1 'polypeptide(L)'
;MPGSTPDSGAGGARFRQVIGDGCDLCGIADLSFDIAHANSVIEHVGAWPQMVRFANEVVRVAPRHFVQTPNFWFAIEPHCMTPFFHWLPLPMRIWLVMHCQLGHWPRAGTLSEAMHIEEDARLLTRGMLQALFPHSQVLPERVLGFWPKSFVALGGAAGEAPR
;
A
#
# COMPACT_ATOMS: atom_id res chain seq x y z
N MET A 1 33.25 -5.10 34.64
CA MET A 1 33.81 -4.54 33.40
C MET A 1 34.86 -5.51 32.89
N PRO A 2 34.59 -6.13 31.73
CA PRO A 2 35.38 -5.92 30.52
C PRO A 2 34.40 -5.63 29.35
N GLY A 3 34.70 -4.91 28.29
CA GLY A 3 35.92 -4.33 27.75
C GLY A 3 35.45 -3.68 26.44
N SER A 4 35.50 -2.35 26.38
CA SER A 4 35.10 -1.58 25.23
C SER A 4 36.12 -1.76 24.10
N THR A 5 35.72 -2.40 23.01
CA THR A 5 36.38 -2.23 21.71
C THR A 5 35.86 -0.93 21.09
N PRO A 6 36.72 0.00 20.68
CA PRO A 6 36.31 1.16 19.91
C PRO A 6 36.07 0.71 18.48
N ASP A 7 34.82 0.74 18.03
CA ASP A 7 34.52 0.52 16.62
C ASP A 7 34.75 1.85 15.87
N SER A 8 36.02 2.09 15.54
CA SER A 8 36.44 3.17 14.65
C SER A 8 36.36 2.70 13.20
N GLY A 9 35.24 3.00 12.56
CA GLY A 9 35.02 2.83 11.13
C GLY A 9 33.88 3.73 10.66
N ALA A 10 34.21 4.92 10.16
CA ALA A 10 33.28 5.86 9.56
C ALA A 10 32.70 5.29 8.26
N GLY A 11 31.63 4.52 8.39
CA GLY A 11 30.74 4.07 7.33
C GLY A 11 29.32 4.08 7.88
N GLY A 12 28.81 5.27 8.20
CA GLY A 12 27.48 5.44 8.80
C GLY A 12 26.45 4.64 8.03
N ALA A 13 25.66 3.82 8.74
CA ALA A 13 24.66 2.96 8.14
C ALA A 13 23.78 3.78 7.19
N ARG A 14 23.89 3.50 5.88
CA ARG A 14 23.14 4.21 4.83
C ARG A 14 21.63 3.96 4.92
N PHE A 15 21.23 2.97 5.70
CA PHE A 15 19.86 2.57 5.92
C PHE A 15 19.56 2.57 7.42
N ARG A 16 18.43 3.15 7.79
CA ARG A 16 17.84 3.08 9.12
C ARG A 16 16.47 2.43 8.98
N GLN A 17 16.23 1.38 9.75
CA GLN A 17 14.93 0.73 9.83
C GLN A 17 14.22 1.18 11.11
N VAL A 18 12.91 1.43 11.00
CA VAL A 18 12.02 1.69 12.13
C VAL A 18 10.81 0.77 11.97
N ILE A 19 10.42 0.08 13.04
CA ILE A 19 9.21 -0.73 13.08
C ILE A 19 8.09 0.14 13.66
N GLY A 20 6.96 0.25 12.96
CA GLY A 20 5.84 1.08 13.38
C GLY A 20 4.60 0.86 12.50
N ASP A 21 3.49 1.50 12.89
CA ASP A 21 2.24 1.52 12.14
C ASP A 21 2.27 2.68 11.13
N GLY A 22 2.05 2.39 9.84
CA GLY A 22 1.98 3.43 8.80
C GLY A 22 0.83 4.42 8.98
N CYS A 23 -0.17 4.08 9.81
CA CYS A 23 -1.27 4.96 10.19
C CYS A 23 -0.95 5.86 11.40
N ASP A 24 0.18 5.67 12.07
CA ASP A 24 0.63 6.45 13.21
C ASP A 24 2.17 6.52 13.26
N LEU A 25 2.72 7.57 12.65
CA LEU A 25 4.15 7.87 12.65
C LEU A 25 4.47 9.01 13.64
N CYS A 26 3.81 9.08 14.80
CA CYS A 26 4.04 10.14 15.80
C CYS A 26 5.51 10.28 16.26
N GLY A 27 6.33 9.21 16.15
CA GLY A 27 7.77 9.25 16.40
C GLY A 27 8.62 9.89 15.28
N ILE A 28 8.01 10.27 14.17
CA ILE A 28 8.63 10.91 13.01
C ILE A 28 8.08 12.33 12.90
N ALA A 29 8.98 13.32 12.91
CA ALA A 29 8.59 14.72 12.78
C ALA A 29 8.04 15.03 11.37
N ASP A 30 7.26 16.11 11.26
CA ASP A 30 6.78 16.61 9.97
C ASP A 30 7.97 16.92 9.04
N LEU A 31 7.79 16.64 7.75
CA LEU A 31 8.78 16.93 6.71
C LEU A 31 10.19 16.35 7.00
N SER A 32 10.25 15.22 7.72
CA SER A 32 11.52 14.53 8.04
C SER A 32 12.21 13.93 6.82
N PHE A 33 11.49 13.75 5.70
CA PHE A 33 12.00 13.14 4.49
C PHE A 33 11.72 14.02 3.28
N ASP A 34 12.54 13.89 2.23
CA ASP A 34 12.29 14.55 0.95
C ASP A 34 11.14 13.89 0.17
N ILE A 35 11.01 12.56 0.28
CA ILE A 35 10.04 11.74 -0.46
C ILE A 35 9.49 10.63 0.45
N ALA A 36 8.18 10.46 0.48
CA ALA A 36 7.50 9.27 1.01
C ALA A 36 7.13 8.31 -0.13
N HIS A 37 7.41 7.02 0.03
CA HIS A 37 7.14 6.02 -1.01
C HIS A 37 6.40 4.82 -0.42
N ALA A 38 5.31 4.40 -1.06
CA ALA A 38 4.54 3.23 -0.67
C ALA A 38 3.95 2.53 -1.91
N ASN A 39 4.21 1.23 -2.06
CA ASN A 39 3.66 0.41 -3.16
C ASN A 39 2.86 -0.75 -2.60
N SER A 40 1.59 -0.86 -2.98
CA SER A 40 0.67 -1.90 -2.49
C SER A 40 0.66 -2.00 -0.96
N VAL A 41 0.66 -0.86 -0.27
CA VAL A 41 0.55 -0.82 1.21
C VAL A 41 -0.83 -0.33 1.64
N ILE A 42 -1.33 0.71 0.98
CA ILE A 42 -2.57 1.39 1.41
C ILE A 42 -3.81 0.49 1.35
N GLU A 43 -3.83 -0.55 0.51
CA GLU A 43 -4.91 -1.55 0.52
C GLU A 43 -4.91 -2.45 1.77
N HIS A 44 -3.78 -2.55 2.49
CA HIS A 44 -3.59 -3.46 3.63
C HIS A 44 -3.64 -2.77 4.99
N VAL A 45 -3.73 -1.44 5.04
CA VAL A 45 -3.70 -0.72 6.33
C VAL A 45 -5.00 -0.85 7.13
N GLY A 46 -6.04 -1.46 6.55
CA GLY A 46 -7.33 -1.69 7.18
C GLY A 46 -8.47 -1.00 6.46
N ALA A 47 -9.46 -0.53 7.22
CA ALA A 47 -10.64 0.13 6.66
C ALA A 47 -10.38 1.60 6.31
N TRP A 48 -11.41 2.27 5.79
CA TRP A 48 -11.32 3.65 5.33
C TRP A 48 -10.69 4.63 6.35
N PRO A 49 -11.02 4.60 7.66
CA PRO A 49 -10.38 5.49 8.63
C PRO A 49 -8.87 5.28 8.73
N GLN A 50 -8.39 4.04 8.63
CA GLN A 50 -6.97 3.72 8.62
C GLN A 50 -6.30 4.22 7.35
N MET A 51 -6.94 4.05 6.19
CA MET A 51 -6.44 4.59 4.92
C MET A 51 -6.30 6.12 4.96
N VAL A 52 -7.27 6.82 5.56
CA VAL A 52 -7.20 8.28 5.76
C VAL A 52 -6.03 8.66 6.65
N ARG A 53 -5.83 7.95 7.78
CA ARG A 53 -4.68 8.18 8.67
C ARG A 53 -3.36 7.94 7.95
N PHE A 54 -3.24 6.83 7.23
CA PHE A 54 -2.06 6.51 6.43
C PHE A 54 -1.75 7.60 5.41
N ALA A 55 -2.75 8.05 4.64
CA ALA A 55 -2.58 9.12 3.66
C ALA A 55 -2.13 10.44 4.30
N ASN A 56 -2.70 10.79 5.46
CA ASN A 56 -2.29 11.98 6.21
C ASN A 56 -0.84 11.87 6.69
N GLU A 57 -0.43 10.71 7.21
CA GLU A 57 0.95 10.49 7.66
C GLU A 57 1.94 10.58 6.49
N VAL A 58 1.62 10.00 5.33
CA VAL A 58 2.44 10.11 4.11
C VAL A 58 2.66 11.57 3.71
N VAL A 59 1.60 12.39 3.70
CA VAL A 59 1.69 13.81 3.35
C VAL A 59 2.39 14.64 4.42
N ARG A 60 2.25 14.26 5.70
CA ARG A 60 2.85 14.96 6.83
C ARG A 60 4.37 14.78 6.87
N VAL A 61 4.87 13.55 6.67
CA VAL A 61 6.29 13.24 6.86
C VAL A 61 7.17 13.65 5.68
N ALA A 62 6.60 13.93 4.51
CA ALA A 62 7.36 14.32 3.32
C ALA A 62 6.60 15.30 2.40
N PRO A 63 7.27 16.28 1.78
CA PRO A 63 6.65 17.22 0.86
C PRO A 63 6.30 16.61 -0.50
N ARG A 64 6.88 15.44 -0.83
CA ARG A 64 6.63 14.68 -2.06
C ARG A 64 6.27 13.25 -1.72
N HIS A 65 5.40 12.64 -2.50
CA HIS A 65 5.07 11.22 -2.30
C HIS A 65 4.78 10.48 -3.59
N PHE A 66 5.05 9.18 -3.55
CA PHE A 66 4.69 8.19 -4.55
C PHE A 66 3.91 7.08 -3.84
N VAL A 67 2.59 7.04 -4.01
CA VAL A 67 1.73 6.01 -3.40
C VAL A 67 1.02 5.23 -4.49
N GLN A 68 1.39 3.97 -4.66
CA GLN A 68 0.84 3.08 -5.67
C GLN A 68 -0.09 2.04 -5.03
N THR A 69 -1.21 1.76 -5.69
CA THR A 69 -2.18 0.73 -5.31
C THR A 69 -2.83 0.10 -6.55
N PRO A 70 -3.16 -1.20 -6.54
CA PRO A 70 -3.90 -1.85 -7.61
C PRO A 70 -5.30 -1.25 -7.79
N ASN A 71 -5.78 -1.29 -9.03
CA ASN A 71 -7.08 -0.78 -9.39
C ASN A 71 -8.16 -1.85 -9.20
N PHE A 72 -9.20 -1.56 -8.42
CA PHE A 72 -10.39 -2.42 -8.28
C PHE A 72 -11.06 -2.78 -9.62
N TRP A 73 -10.89 -1.97 -10.67
CA TRP A 73 -11.47 -2.25 -11.99
C TRP A 73 -10.57 -3.09 -12.91
N PHE A 74 -9.44 -3.59 -12.41
CA PHE A 74 -8.59 -4.51 -13.17
C PHE A 74 -9.08 -5.96 -12.99
N ALA A 75 -9.17 -6.74 -14.06
CA ALA A 75 -9.82 -8.05 -14.02
C ALA A 75 -9.10 -9.12 -13.20
N ILE A 76 -7.83 -8.92 -12.82
CA ILE A 76 -7.05 -9.93 -12.09
C ILE A 76 -6.85 -9.43 -10.66
N GLU A 77 -7.28 -10.24 -9.70
CA GLU A 77 -6.97 -10.00 -8.29
C GLU A 77 -5.46 -10.11 -8.06
N PRO A 78 -4.79 -9.04 -7.59
CA PRO A 78 -3.32 -9.02 -7.53
C PRO A 78 -2.74 -9.97 -6.48
N HIS A 79 -3.51 -10.31 -5.43
CA HIS A 79 -3.03 -11.13 -4.31
C HIS A 79 -3.09 -12.63 -4.62
N CYS A 80 -4.22 -13.10 -5.14
CA CYS A 80 -4.44 -14.51 -5.47
C CYS A 80 -4.32 -14.83 -6.97
N MET A 81 -4.01 -13.83 -7.80
CA MET A 81 -3.87 -13.95 -9.26
C MET A 81 -5.09 -14.58 -9.96
N THR A 82 -6.26 -14.50 -9.32
CA THR A 82 -7.50 -15.13 -9.81
C THR A 82 -8.35 -14.10 -10.55
N PRO A 83 -8.77 -14.38 -11.79
CA PRO A 83 -9.65 -13.48 -12.53
C PRO A 83 -10.99 -13.24 -11.82
N PHE A 84 -11.42 -11.98 -11.81
CA PHE A 84 -12.73 -11.50 -11.35
C PHE A 84 -13.07 -11.74 -9.87
N PHE A 85 -12.09 -12.19 -9.09
CA PHE A 85 -12.32 -12.65 -7.73
C PHE A 85 -12.91 -11.58 -6.80
N HIS A 86 -12.32 -10.38 -6.74
CA HIS A 86 -12.81 -9.26 -5.91
C HIS A 86 -14.18 -8.71 -6.31
N TRP A 87 -14.68 -9.02 -7.52
CA TRP A 87 -16.03 -8.64 -7.95
C TRP A 87 -17.10 -9.61 -7.47
N LEU A 88 -16.71 -10.80 -6.97
CA LEU A 88 -17.66 -11.76 -6.45
C LEU A 88 -18.23 -11.30 -5.09
N PRO A 89 -19.52 -11.58 -4.83
CA PRO A 89 -20.09 -11.44 -3.49
C PRO A 89 -19.25 -12.15 -2.43
N LEU A 90 -19.15 -11.56 -1.23
CA LEU A 90 -18.35 -12.10 -0.13
C LEU A 90 -18.59 -13.61 0.13
N PRO A 91 -19.83 -14.13 0.18
CA PRO A 91 -20.04 -15.57 0.40
C PRO A 91 -19.39 -16.46 -0.67
N MET A 92 -19.32 -15.99 -1.92
CA MET A 92 -18.68 -16.72 -3.02
C MET A 92 -17.15 -16.67 -2.91
N ARG A 93 -16.59 -15.51 -2.53
CA ARG A 93 -15.14 -15.39 -2.27
C ARG A 93 -14.70 -16.32 -1.15
N ILE A 94 -15.42 -16.31 -0.03
CA ILE A 94 -15.18 -17.21 1.10
C ILE A 94 -15.31 -18.68 0.68
N TRP A 95 -16.35 -19.03 -0.08
CA TRP A 95 -16.51 -20.38 -0.59
C TRP A 95 -15.29 -20.79 -1.45
N LEU A 96 -14.84 -19.96 -2.38
CA LEU A 96 -13.68 -20.24 -3.22
C LEU A 96 -12.40 -20.43 -2.39
N VAL A 97 -12.12 -19.53 -1.44
CA VAL A 97 -10.93 -19.60 -0.57
C VAL A 97 -10.93 -20.87 0.29
N MET A 98 -12.10 -21.35 0.71
CA MET A 98 -12.23 -22.58 1.49
C MET A 98 -12.17 -23.87 0.65
N HIS A 99 -12.47 -23.82 -0.65
CA HIS A 99 -12.61 -25.03 -1.49
C HIS A 99 -11.52 -25.16 -2.56
N CYS A 100 -10.84 -24.07 -2.92
CA CYS A 100 -9.84 -24.01 -3.98
C CYS A 100 -8.54 -23.41 -3.46
N GLN A 101 -7.41 -23.82 -4.05
CA GLN A 101 -6.16 -23.07 -3.93
C GLN A 101 -6.15 -21.96 -4.99
N LEU A 102 -6.09 -20.70 -4.56
CA LEU A 102 -6.18 -19.55 -5.46
C LEU A 102 -4.80 -18.89 -5.63
N GLY A 103 -4.12 -19.21 -6.73
CA GLY A 103 -2.76 -18.77 -6.98
C GLY A 103 -1.82 -19.20 -5.85
N HIS A 104 -1.28 -18.23 -5.13
CA HIS A 104 -0.36 -18.46 -4.00
C HIS A 104 -1.08 -18.59 -2.64
N TRP A 105 -2.39 -18.31 -2.57
CA TRP A 105 -3.14 -18.46 -1.33
C TRP A 105 -3.40 -19.95 -1.05
N PRO A 106 -2.98 -20.45 0.14
CA PRO A 106 -3.36 -21.79 0.56
C PRO A 106 -4.88 -21.83 0.75
N ARG A 107 -5.46 -23.03 0.58
CA ARG A 107 -6.86 -23.25 0.90
C ARG A 107 -7.07 -23.05 2.40
N ALA A 108 -7.99 -22.17 2.78
CA ALA A 108 -8.33 -21.95 4.18
C ALA A 108 -8.93 -23.20 4.81
N GLY A 109 -8.46 -23.56 5.99
CA GLY A 109 -8.97 -24.69 6.79
C GLY A 109 -10.22 -24.33 7.60
N THR A 110 -10.45 -23.04 7.85
CA THR A 110 -11.61 -22.57 8.64
C THR A 110 -12.26 -21.33 8.02
N LEU A 111 -13.51 -21.06 8.42
CA LEU A 111 -14.20 -19.82 8.05
C LEU A 111 -13.46 -18.57 8.56
N SER A 112 -12.92 -18.62 9.78
CA SER A 112 -12.18 -17.49 10.36
C SER A 112 -10.93 -17.17 9.53
N GLU A 113 -10.20 -18.19 9.10
CA GLU A 113 -9.03 -18.03 8.23
C GLU A 113 -9.43 -17.46 6.86
N ALA A 114 -10.51 -17.95 6.26
CA ALA A 114 -11.02 -17.40 5.00
C ALA A 114 -11.42 -15.92 5.13
N MET A 115 -12.07 -15.55 6.23
CA MET A 115 -12.43 -14.16 6.51
C MET A 115 -11.19 -13.27 6.68
N HIS A 116 -10.17 -13.75 7.40
CA HIS A 116 -8.91 -13.01 7.55
C HIS A 116 -8.20 -12.80 6.21
N ILE A 117 -8.13 -13.82 5.36
CA ILE A 117 -7.54 -13.70 4.00
C ILE A 117 -8.30 -12.64 3.18
N GLU A 118 -9.62 -12.65 3.23
CA GLU A 118 -10.45 -11.69 2.49
C GLU A 118 -10.38 -10.26 3.01
N GLU A 119 -10.18 -10.07 4.32
CA GLU A 119 -10.13 -8.76 4.95
C GLU A 119 -8.73 -8.12 4.92
N ASP A 120 -7.71 -8.90 4.58
CA ASP A 120 -6.30 -8.48 4.53
C ASP A 120 -6.04 -7.36 3.52
N ALA A 121 -6.83 -7.30 2.43
CA ALA A 121 -6.67 -6.30 1.39
C ALA A 121 -8.01 -5.71 0.94
N ARG A 122 -8.03 -4.39 0.73
CA ARG A 122 -9.16 -3.65 0.17
C ARG A 122 -8.72 -2.83 -1.02
N LEU A 123 -8.98 -3.36 -2.21
CA LEU A 123 -8.67 -2.68 -3.46
C LEU A 123 -9.37 -1.32 -3.56
N LEU A 124 -8.65 -0.32 -4.07
CA LEU A 124 -9.16 1.03 -4.21
C LEU A 124 -9.61 1.31 -5.64
N THR A 125 -10.63 2.16 -5.74
CA THR A 125 -10.96 2.82 -7.01
C THR A 125 -10.14 4.11 -7.16
N ARG A 126 -10.05 4.63 -8.38
CA ARG A 126 -9.43 5.94 -8.64
C ARG A 126 -10.04 7.05 -7.77
N GLY A 127 -11.36 7.04 -7.59
CA GLY A 127 -12.07 8.06 -6.80
C GLY A 127 -11.72 7.98 -5.32
N MET A 128 -11.60 6.77 -4.77
CA MET A 128 -11.13 6.56 -3.39
C MET A 128 -9.71 7.07 -3.21
N LEU A 129 -8.80 6.70 -4.11
CA LEU A 129 -7.41 7.17 -4.04
C LEU A 129 -7.32 8.70 -4.17
N GLN A 130 -8.12 9.31 -5.04
CA GLN A 130 -8.19 10.77 -5.18
C GLN A 130 -8.74 11.45 -3.91
N ALA A 131 -9.69 10.82 -3.21
CA ALA A 131 -10.22 11.35 -1.96
C ALA A 131 -9.21 11.25 -0.80
N LEU A 132 -8.34 10.24 -0.81
CA LEU A 132 -7.24 10.10 0.15
C LEU A 132 -6.12 11.10 -0.12
N PHE A 133 -5.88 11.45 -1.39
CA PHE A 133 -4.85 12.38 -1.83
C PHE A 133 -5.43 13.52 -2.69
N PRO A 134 -6.23 14.43 -2.12
CA PRO A 134 -7.01 15.42 -2.88
C PRO A 134 -6.18 16.41 -3.70
N HIS A 135 -4.92 16.64 -3.31
CA HIS A 135 -4.00 17.56 -3.98
C HIS A 135 -2.95 16.85 -4.86
N SER A 136 -3.02 15.52 -4.97
CA SER A 136 -2.07 14.73 -5.75
C SER A 136 -2.59 14.42 -7.14
N GLN A 137 -1.66 14.21 -8.07
CA GLN A 137 -1.99 13.70 -9.39
C GLN A 137 -2.20 12.18 -9.30
N VAL A 138 -3.36 11.69 -9.69
CA VAL A 138 -3.63 10.24 -9.78
C VAL A 138 -3.39 9.76 -11.21
N LEU A 139 -2.25 9.11 -11.40
CA LEU A 139 -1.76 8.59 -12.68
C LEU A 139 -2.10 7.08 -12.81
N PRO A 140 -2.67 6.64 -13.93
CA PRO A 140 -2.88 5.21 -14.19
C PRO A 140 -1.60 4.54 -14.70
N GLU A 141 -1.25 3.41 -14.10
CA GLU A 141 -0.30 2.45 -14.67
C GLU A 141 -1.07 1.48 -15.55
N ARG A 142 -0.73 1.42 -16.85
CA ARG A 142 -1.49 0.66 -17.84
C ARG A 142 -0.74 -0.58 -18.32
N VAL A 143 -1.43 -1.70 -18.36
CA VAL A 143 -1.01 -2.91 -19.07
C VAL A 143 -1.50 -2.83 -20.52
N LEU A 144 -0.64 -3.27 -21.46
CA LEU A 144 -0.87 -3.19 -22.91
C LEU A 144 -1.20 -1.77 -23.41
N GLY A 145 -0.81 -0.74 -22.66
CA GLY A 145 -0.98 0.67 -23.03
C GLY A 145 -2.39 1.25 -22.82
N PHE A 146 -3.41 0.45 -22.54
CA PHE A 146 -4.80 0.95 -22.40
C PHE A 146 -5.50 0.56 -21.09
N TRP A 147 -5.22 -0.61 -20.50
CA TRP A 147 -5.97 -1.09 -19.34
C TRP A 147 -5.30 -0.66 -18.03
N PRO A 148 -5.90 0.23 -17.22
CA PRO A 148 -5.33 0.62 -15.92
C PRO A 148 -5.29 -0.58 -14.96
N LYS A 149 -4.08 -1.10 -14.73
CA LYS A 149 -3.79 -2.15 -13.75
C LYS A 149 -3.71 -1.59 -12.34
N SER A 150 -3.13 -0.41 -12.21
CA SER A 150 -2.91 0.23 -10.92
C SER A 150 -2.99 1.75 -11.05
N PHE A 151 -3.02 2.43 -9.92
CA PHE A 151 -2.93 3.88 -9.86
C PHE A 151 -1.78 4.29 -8.96
N VAL A 152 -1.19 5.44 -9.28
CA VAL A 152 -0.17 6.11 -8.49
C VAL A 152 -0.71 7.48 -8.11
N ALA A 153 -0.82 7.76 -6.82
CA ALA A 153 -0.95 9.11 -6.30
C ALA A 153 0.46 9.72 -6.19
N LEU A 154 0.73 10.71 -7.04
CA LEU A 154 1.97 11.45 -7.09
C LEU A 154 1.74 12.85 -6.50
N GLY A 155 2.35 13.12 -5.36
CA GLY A 155 2.29 14.40 -4.68
C GLY A 155 3.62 15.12 -4.68
N GLY A 156 3.54 16.45 -4.71
CA GLY A 156 4.68 17.36 -4.74
C GLY A 156 4.19 18.71 -5.25
N ALA A 157 4.80 19.81 -4.79
CA ALA A 157 4.41 21.15 -5.21
C ALA A 157 4.37 21.23 -6.75
N ALA A 158 3.19 21.50 -7.30
CA ALA A 158 3.04 21.86 -8.70
C ALA A 158 3.82 23.17 -8.93
N GLY A 159 5.07 23.05 -9.40
CA GLY A 159 5.97 24.20 -9.53
C GLY A 159 7.23 23.97 -10.35
N GLU A 160 7.69 22.73 -10.54
CA GLU A 160 8.79 22.43 -11.47
C GLU A 160 8.36 21.36 -12.47
N ALA A 161 7.84 21.85 -13.60
CA ALA A 161 7.92 21.08 -14.83
C ALA A 161 9.40 20.79 -15.14
N PRO A 162 9.75 19.60 -15.64
CA PRO A 162 11.11 19.34 -16.10
C PRO A 162 11.46 20.34 -17.21
N ARG A 163 12.56 21.06 -17.02
CA ARG A 163 13.18 21.87 -18.08
C ARG A 163 13.81 20.97 -19.13
#